data_AF-A0A6B2YS45-F1
#
_entry.id   AF-A0A6B2YS45-F1
#
_cell.length_a   1.000
_cell.length_b   1.000
_cell.length_c   1.000
_cell.angle_alpha   90.00
_cell.angle_beta   90.00
_cell.angle_gamma   90.00
#
_symmetry.space_group_name_H-M   'P 1'
#
loop_
_entity.id
_entity.type
_entity.pdbx_description
1 polymer ?
#
loop_
_entity_poly.entity_id
_entity_poly.type
_entity_poly.pdbx_seq_one_letter_code
_entity_poly.pdbx_strand_id
1 'polypeptide(L)'
;MTGWDIKPQGVQGQLKVVGGHAGELEKALNALLADLGAAARAAGTVVPGGTKSGASMGPVAPGLEQGPVAASVIAPPAMGPVASALGEYATARKPQLKSMSERIQAAVLGAATATNEYVEGDLDTAKQAQNAAKAVRLDLLKELRGTK
;
A
#
# COMPACT_ATOMS: atom_id res chain seq x y z
N MET A 1 31.84 9.03 -20.36
CA MET A 1 30.55 8.95 -19.65
C MET A 1 30.65 7.80 -18.67
N THR A 2 30.25 8.02 -17.42
CA THR A 2 30.34 7.02 -16.33
C THR A 2 29.61 5.74 -16.72
N GLY A 3 30.30 4.60 -16.64
CA GLY A 3 29.93 3.30 -17.25
C GLY A 3 28.71 2.58 -16.65
N TRP A 4 27.60 3.27 -16.50
CA TRP A 4 26.31 2.64 -16.19
C TRP A 4 25.65 2.21 -17.51
N ASP A 5 25.76 0.92 -17.84
CA ASP A 5 25.05 0.28 -18.96
C ASP A 5 23.67 -0.17 -18.46
N ILE A 6 22.70 0.75 -18.43
CA ILE A 6 21.31 0.39 -18.10
C ILE A 6 20.57 0.02 -19.39
N LYS A 7 19.64 -0.95 -19.30
CA LYS A 7 18.75 -1.33 -20.40
C LYS A 7 17.35 -0.77 -20.11
N PRO A 8 16.96 0.40 -20.66
CA PRO A 8 15.69 1.06 -20.31
C PRO A 8 14.46 0.16 -20.50
N GLN A 9 14.44 -0.61 -21.59
CA GLN A 9 13.38 -1.58 -21.89
C GLN A 9 13.29 -2.70 -20.82
N GLY A 10 14.43 -3.18 -20.33
CA GLY A 10 14.49 -4.17 -19.25
C GLY A 10 13.98 -3.61 -17.93
N VAL A 11 14.36 -2.37 -17.60
CA VAL A 11 13.89 -1.68 -16.39
C VAL A 11 12.39 -1.43 -16.46
N GLN A 12 11.86 -0.92 -17.58
CA GLN A 12 10.42 -0.74 -17.76
C GLN A 12 9.63 -2.05 -17.63
N GLY A 13 10.17 -3.16 -18.16
CA GLY A 13 9.60 -4.49 -17.97
C GLY A 13 9.50 -4.88 -16.49
N GLN A 14 10.57 -4.67 -15.72
CA GLN A 14 10.58 -4.94 -14.28
C GLN A 14 9.63 -4.01 -13.51
N LEU A 15 9.57 -2.73 -13.85
CA LEU A 15 8.64 -1.78 -13.22
C LEU A 15 7.17 -2.17 -13.44
N LYS A 16 6.84 -2.72 -14.62
CA LYS A 16 5.50 -3.25 -14.90
C LYS A 16 5.17 -4.47 -14.05
N VAL A 17 6.13 -5.39 -13.87
CA VAL A 17 5.96 -6.56 -12.99
C VAL A 17 5.76 -6.13 -11.54
N VAL A 18 6.59 -5.21 -11.04
CA VAL A 18 6.48 -4.68 -9.68
C VAL A 18 5.15 -3.95 -9.47
N GLY A 19 4.69 -3.16 -10.45
CA GLY A 19 3.38 -2.52 -10.42
C GLY A 19 2.24 -3.55 -10.36
N GLY A 20 2.36 -4.66 -11.10
CA GLY A 20 1.42 -5.78 -11.01
C GLY A 20 1.38 -6.42 -9.63
N HIS A 21 2.55 -6.70 -9.03
CA HIS A 21 2.65 -7.23 -7.67
C HIS A 21 2.13 -6.26 -6.60
N ALA A 22 2.32 -4.95 -6.79
CA ALA A 22 1.75 -3.93 -5.91
C ALA A 22 0.21 -3.97 -5.93
N GLY A 23 -0.40 -4.20 -7.10
CA GLY A 23 -1.86 -4.39 -7.21
C GLY A 23 -2.35 -5.67 -6.53
N GLU A 24 -1.61 -6.77 -6.63
CA GLU A 24 -1.93 -8.00 -5.89
C GLU A 24 -1.80 -7.83 -4.37
N LEU A 25 -0.80 -7.06 -3.92
CA LEU A 25 -0.65 -6.70 -2.50
C LEU A 25 -1.84 -5.88 -2.00
N GLU A 26 -2.35 -4.93 -2.79
CA GLU A 26 -3.55 -4.16 -2.44
C GLU A 26 -4.79 -5.06 -2.32
N LYS A 27 -4.98 -6.00 -3.25
CA LYS A 27 -6.07 -6.99 -3.17
C LYS A 27 -5.97 -7.83 -1.90
N ALA A 28 -4.78 -8.36 -1.61
CA ALA A 28 -4.54 -9.15 -0.40
C ALA A 28 -4.81 -8.34 0.88
N LEU A 29 -4.46 -7.05 0.89
CA LEU A 29 -4.72 -6.15 2.00
C LEU A 29 -6.22 -5.92 2.23
N ASN A 30 -6.97 -5.68 1.15
CA ASN A 30 -8.42 -5.50 1.24
C ASN A 30 -9.12 -6.79 1.70
N ALA A 31 -8.67 -7.95 1.21
CA ALA A 31 -9.16 -9.25 1.68
C ALA A 31 -8.89 -9.45 3.17
N LEU A 32 -7.68 -9.16 3.64
CA LEU A 32 -7.33 -9.23 5.07
C LEU A 32 -8.25 -8.36 5.94
N LEU A 33 -8.55 -7.13 5.51
CA LEU A 33 -9.46 -6.24 6.24
C LEU A 33 -10.90 -6.78 6.27
N ALA A 34 -11.37 -7.37 5.16
CA ALA A 34 -12.67 -8.02 5.10
C ALA A 34 -12.74 -9.22 6.05
N ASP A 35 -11.70 -10.06 6.06
CA ASP A 35 -11.60 -11.24 6.92
C ASP A 35 -11.53 -10.85 8.40
N LEU A 36 -10.78 -9.80 8.75
CA LEU A 36 -10.77 -9.26 10.12
C LEU A 36 -12.16 -8.78 10.53
N GLY A 37 -12.90 -8.11 9.64
CA GLY A 37 -14.26 -7.67 9.91
C GLY A 37 -15.23 -8.83 10.09
N ALA A 38 -15.11 -9.87 9.27
CA ALA A 38 -15.90 -11.10 9.38
C ALA A 38 -15.59 -11.84 10.68
N ALA A 39 -14.31 -11.98 11.04
CA ALA A 39 -13.87 -12.60 12.29
C ALA A 39 -14.34 -11.81 13.52
N ALA A 40 -14.26 -10.48 13.48
CA ALA A 40 -14.77 -9.63 14.55
C ALA A 40 -16.29 -9.78 14.74
N ARG A 41 -17.05 -9.92 13.65
CA ARG A 41 -18.51 -10.18 13.72
C ARG A 41 -18.83 -11.58 14.22
N ALA A 42 -18.07 -12.59 13.76
CA ALA A 42 -18.25 -13.98 14.15
C ALA A 42 -17.85 -14.25 15.61
N ALA A 43 -16.91 -13.48 16.16
CA ALA A 43 -16.41 -13.67 17.52
C ALA A 43 -17.49 -13.45 18.60
N GLY A 44 -18.60 -12.76 18.29
CA GLY A 44 -19.77 -12.69 19.17
C GLY A 44 -19.53 -12.00 20.51
N THR A 45 -20.61 -11.64 21.19
CA THR A 45 -20.65 -10.81 22.41
C THR A 45 -20.34 -11.61 23.68
N VAL A 46 -19.25 -12.38 23.74
CA VAL A 46 -18.82 -13.00 25.01
C VAL A 46 -18.27 -11.90 25.92
N VAL A 47 -19.18 -11.28 26.66
CA VAL A 47 -18.89 -10.36 27.75
C VAL A 47 -18.29 -11.18 28.90
N PRO A 48 -17.05 -10.87 29.34
CA PRO A 48 -16.49 -11.48 30.55
C PRO A 48 -17.41 -11.16 31.74
N GLY A 49 -18.12 -12.17 32.25
CA GLY A 49 -19.08 -12.03 33.36
C GLY A 49 -20.49 -12.61 33.11
N GLY A 50 -20.80 -13.10 31.89
CA GLY A 50 -22.09 -13.72 31.61
C GLY A 50 -22.26 -15.07 32.31
N THR A 51 -22.98 -15.10 33.43
CA THR A 51 -23.50 -16.33 34.02
C THR A 51 -24.38 -17.04 32.98
N LYS A 52 -24.12 -18.32 32.74
CA LYS A 52 -25.02 -19.20 31.98
C LYS A 52 -26.41 -19.12 32.63
N SER A 53 -27.37 -18.50 31.95
CA SER A 53 -28.79 -18.68 32.28
C SER A 53 -29.17 -20.10 31.86
N GLY A 54 -28.95 -21.02 32.79
CA GLY A 54 -29.07 -22.46 32.60
C GLY A 54 -29.10 -23.16 33.95
N ALA A 55 -29.94 -22.68 34.86
CA ALA A 55 -30.36 -23.42 36.04
C ALA A 55 -31.89 -23.43 36.04
N SER A 56 -32.43 -24.62 35.80
CA SER A 56 -33.84 -24.95 35.91
C SER A 56 -34.40 -24.44 37.24
N MET A 57 -35.55 -23.78 37.15
CA MET A 57 -36.34 -23.30 38.28
C MET A 57 -36.62 -24.40 39.30
N GLY A 58 -36.25 -24.17 40.56
CA GLY A 58 -36.84 -24.81 41.75
C GLY A 58 -37.67 -23.78 42.51
N PRO A 59 -38.78 -24.15 43.16
CA PRO A 59 -39.75 -23.18 43.66
C PRO A 59 -39.31 -22.65 45.02
N VAL A 60 -38.96 -21.37 45.09
CA VAL A 60 -38.95 -20.64 46.36
C VAL A 60 -39.89 -19.45 46.26
N ALA A 61 -40.75 -19.35 47.28
CA ALA A 61 -41.94 -18.51 47.39
C ALA A 61 -41.60 -17.02 47.67
N PRO A 62 -42.60 -16.11 47.66
CA PRO A 62 -42.42 -14.69 47.35
C PRO A 62 -42.01 -13.82 48.55
N GLY A 63 -41.14 -12.85 48.30
CA GLY A 63 -40.78 -11.78 49.21
C GLY A 63 -40.20 -10.61 48.44
N LEU A 64 -40.81 -9.44 48.61
CA LEU A 64 -40.50 -8.12 48.03
C LEU A 64 -38.99 -7.82 48.11
N GLU A 65 -38.33 -7.22 47.11
CA GLU A 65 -38.44 -5.80 46.76
C GLU A 65 -37.89 -5.57 45.33
N GLN A 66 -38.60 -4.73 44.57
CA GLN A 66 -38.22 -4.26 43.25
C GLN A 66 -37.08 -3.22 43.37
N GLY A 67 -35.84 -3.63 43.09
CA GLY A 67 -34.75 -2.71 42.73
C GLY A 67 -34.79 -2.41 41.22
N PRO A 68 -34.34 -1.23 40.74
CA PRO A 68 -34.67 -0.74 39.41
C PRO A 68 -34.07 -1.62 38.31
N VAL A 69 -34.91 -2.51 37.79
CA VAL A 69 -34.78 -3.17 36.49
C VAL A 69 -35.06 -2.13 35.40
N ALA A 70 -34.16 -1.18 35.24
CA ALA A 70 -34.26 -0.17 34.18
C ALA A 70 -32.88 0.21 33.66
N ALA A 71 -32.15 -0.78 33.16
CA ALA A 71 -31.12 -0.55 32.16
C ALA A 71 -30.99 -1.77 31.25
N SER A 72 -32.10 -2.17 30.61
CA SER A 72 -31.96 -2.63 29.22
C SER A 72 -31.63 -1.40 28.38
N VAL A 73 -30.44 -0.82 28.62
CA VAL A 73 -29.75 -0.07 27.58
C VAL A 73 -29.71 -1.05 26.43
N ILE A 74 -30.36 -0.67 25.34
CA ILE A 74 -30.12 -1.24 24.03
C ILE A 74 -28.64 -0.98 23.80
N ALA A 75 -27.79 -1.89 24.30
CA ALA A 75 -26.38 -1.85 24.06
C ALA A 75 -26.26 -2.08 22.56
N PRO A 76 -25.65 -1.15 21.79
CA PRO A 76 -25.30 -1.45 20.41
C PRO A 76 -24.56 -2.80 20.42
N PRO A 77 -24.77 -3.69 19.43
CA PRO A 77 -24.30 -5.07 19.47
C PRO A 77 -22.85 -5.06 19.94
N ALA A 78 -22.66 -5.44 21.21
CA ALA A 78 -21.44 -5.13 21.92
C ALA A 78 -20.37 -6.05 21.34
N MET A 79 -19.64 -5.55 20.35
CA MET A 79 -18.51 -6.22 19.73
C MET A 79 -17.66 -6.75 20.89
N GLY A 80 -17.59 -8.08 21.01
CA GLY A 80 -16.93 -8.72 22.15
C GLY A 80 -15.45 -8.31 22.24
N PRO A 81 -14.77 -8.64 23.34
CA PRO A 81 -13.37 -8.23 23.56
C PRO A 81 -12.41 -8.66 22.42
N VAL A 82 -12.74 -9.76 21.72
CA VAL A 82 -12.00 -10.20 20.53
C VAL A 82 -12.21 -9.24 19.36
N ALA A 83 -13.44 -8.79 19.14
CA ALA A 83 -13.77 -7.86 18.07
C ALA A 83 -13.14 -6.47 18.30
N SER A 84 -13.07 -5.99 19.55
CA SER A 84 -12.33 -4.78 19.89
C SER A 84 -10.83 -4.95 19.68
N ALA A 85 -10.24 -6.08 20.10
CA ALA A 85 -8.82 -6.36 19.88
C ALA A 85 -8.45 -6.44 18.38
N LEU A 86 -9.30 -7.04 17.54
CA LEU A 86 -9.11 -7.03 16.08
C LEU A 86 -9.22 -5.62 15.50
N GLY A 87 -10.16 -4.80 15.99
CA GLY A 87 -10.30 -3.40 15.59
C GLY A 87 -9.07 -2.56 15.96
N GLU A 88 -8.53 -2.72 17.16
CA GLU A 88 -7.30 -2.08 17.62
C GLU A 88 -6.09 -2.52 16.80
N TYR A 89 -5.94 -3.84 16.56
CA TYR A 89 -4.87 -4.38 15.73
C TYR A 89 -4.91 -3.79 14.31
N ALA A 90 -6.08 -3.79 13.67
CA ALA A 90 -6.26 -3.23 12.33
C ALA A 90 -5.90 -1.75 12.30
N THR A 91 -6.34 -0.98 13.31
CA THR A 91 -6.05 0.45 13.44
C THR A 91 -4.56 0.71 13.63
N ALA A 92 -3.89 -0.07 14.48
CA ALA A 92 -2.46 0.05 14.74
C ALA A 92 -1.59 -0.31 13.52
N ARG A 93 -2.06 -1.22 12.65
CA ARG A 93 -1.29 -1.70 11.48
C ARG A 93 -1.58 -0.90 10.21
N LYS A 94 -2.73 -0.23 10.12
CA LYS A 94 -3.08 0.67 9.01
C LYS A 94 -1.96 1.64 8.59
N PRO A 95 -1.26 2.38 9.49
CA PRO A 95 -0.19 3.29 9.07
C PRO A 95 1.02 2.56 8.47
N GLN A 96 1.36 1.38 8.98
CA GLN A 96 2.48 0.59 8.46
C GLN A 96 2.19 0.09 7.05
N LEU A 97 0.97 -0.42 6.84
CA LEU A 97 0.51 -0.92 5.55
C LEU A 97 0.47 0.22 4.50
N LYS A 98 -0.03 1.40 4.89
CA LYS A 98 -0.01 2.60 4.05
C LYS A 98 1.41 3.04 3.70
N SER A 99 2.31 3.07 4.69
CA SER A 99 3.72 3.44 4.45
C SER A 99 4.41 2.47 3.50
N MET A 100 4.10 1.17 3.57
CA MET A 100 4.63 0.18 2.62
C MET A 100 4.18 0.48 1.19
N SER A 101 2.89 0.74 0.96
CA SER A 101 2.40 1.08 -0.39
C SER A 101 3.00 2.37 -0.92
N GLU A 102 3.11 3.41 -0.09
CA GLU A 102 3.71 4.70 -0.48
C GLU A 102 5.18 4.53 -0.88
N ARG A 103 5.93 3.71 -0.14
CA ARG A 103 7.34 3.43 -0.44
C ARG A 103 7.50 2.62 -1.73
N ILE A 104 6.64 1.65 -1.99
CA ILE A 104 6.65 0.88 -3.24
C ILE A 104 6.37 1.82 -4.41
N GLN A 105 5.35 2.67 -4.31
CA GLN A 105 5.01 3.63 -5.35
C GLN A 105 6.14 4.63 -5.59
N ALA A 106 6.71 5.20 -4.53
CA ALA A 106 7.83 6.14 -4.63
C ALA A 106 9.06 5.48 -5.28
N ALA A 107 9.36 4.23 -4.95
CA ALA A 107 10.47 3.49 -5.56
C ALA A 107 10.24 3.23 -7.06
N VAL A 108 9.04 2.81 -7.45
CA VAL A 108 8.70 2.57 -8.87
C VAL A 108 8.75 3.86 -9.67
N LEU A 109 8.18 4.95 -9.15
CA LEU A 109 8.21 6.26 -9.80
C LEU A 109 9.64 6.79 -9.90
N GLY A 110 10.43 6.72 -8.83
CA GLY A 110 11.82 7.16 -8.82
C GLY A 110 12.67 6.40 -9.84
N ALA A 111 12.48 5.08 -9.95
CA ALA A 111 13.16 4.26 -10.93
C ALA A 111 12.74 4.60 -12.38
N ALA A 112 11.46 4.89 -12.61
CA ALA A 112 10.97 5.35 -13.91
C ALA A 112 11.58 6.71 -14.30
N THR A 113 11.57 7.68 -13.39
CA THR A 113 12.16 9.01 -13.61
C THR A 113 13.66 8.91 -13.90
N ALA A 114 14.40 8.17 -13.08
CA ALA A 114 15.84 7.98 -13.29
C ALA A 114 16.16 7.33 -14.64
N THR A 115 15.32 6.39 -15.10
CA THR A 115 15.48 5.77 -16.42
C THR A 115 15.22 6.76 -17.54
N ASN A 116 14.23 7.65 -17.39
CA ASN A 116 13.93 8.69 -18.38
C ASN A 116 15.07 9.71 -18.45
N GLU A 117 15.55 10.20 -17.31
CA GLU A 117 16.69 11.15 -17.26
C GLU A 117 17.96 10.55 -17.87
N TYR A 118 18.21 9.26 -17.68
CA TYR A 118 19.32 8.56 -18.34
C TYR A 118 19.17 8.59 -19.88
N VAL A 119 17.99 8.27 -20.40
CA VAL A 119 17.74 8.26 -21.85
C VAL A 119 17.82 9.67 -22.43
N GLU A 120 17.25 10.66 -21.76
CA GLU A 120 17.31 12.07 -22.18
C GLU A 120 18.76 12.58 -22.21
N GLY A 121 19.57 12.26 -21.19
CA GLY A 121 20.99 12.62 -21.16
C GLY A 121 21.81 11.99 -22.28
N ASP A 122 21.50 10.74 -22.67
CA ASP A 122 22.15 10.07 -23.79
C ASP A 122 21.77 10.73 -25.14
N LEU A 123 20.50 11.11 -25.30
CA LEU A 123 20.04 11.85 -26.49
C LEU A 123 20.67 13.24 -26.60
N ASP A 124 20.80 13.97 -25.50
CA ASP A 124 21.45 15.28 -25.49
C ASP A 124 22.93 15.17 -25.82
N THR A 125 23.61 14.16 -25.29
CA THR A 125 25.03 13.92 -25.60
C THR A 125 25.21 13.50 -27.06
N ALA A 126 24.32 12.65 -27.59
CA ALA A 126 24.33 12.28 -29.00
C ALA A 126 24.10 13.49 -29.92
N LYS A 127 23.19 14.40 -29.54
CA LYS A 127 22.95 15.65 -30.26
C LYS A 127 24.17 16.57 -30.25
N GLN A 128 24.83 16.72 -29.10
CA GLN A 128 26.07 17.51 -28.99
C GLN A 128 27.19 16.90 -29.85
N ALA A 129 27.38 15.58 -29.79
CA ALA A 129 28.36 14.89 -30.62
C ALA A 129 28.07 15.04 -32.13
N GLN A 130 26.81 14.97 -32.55
CA GLN A 130 26.42 15.21 -33.94
C GLN A 130 26.70 16.65 -34.36
N ASN A 131 26.40 17.63 -33.52
CA ASN A 131 26.67 19.04 -33.79
C ASN A 131 28.18 19.32 -33.90
N ALA A 132 28.98 18.73 -33.01
CA ALA A 132 30.44 18.81 -33.09
C ALA A 132 30.96 18.17 -34.39
N ALA A 133 30.46 17.00 -34.77
CA ALA A 133 30.85 16.33 -36.02
C ALA A 133 30.45 17.15 -37.27
N LYS A 134 29.27 17.78 -37.26
CA LYS A 134 28.84 18.69 -38.32
C LYS A 134 29.76 19.91 -38.42
N ALA A 135 30.14 20.50 -37.29
CA ALA A 135 31.06 21.65 -37.26
C ALA A 135 32.42 21.31 -37.89
N VAL A 136 33.03 20.19 -37.50
CA VAL A 136 34.29 19.71 -38.10
C VAL A 136 34.18 19.53 -39.61
N ARG A 137 33.07 18.95 -40.10
CA ARG A 137 32.82 18.82 -41.55
C ARG A 137 32.69 20.15 -42.27
N LEU A 138 32.06 21.14 -41.64
CA LEU A 138 31.93 22.48 -42.20
C LEU A 138 33.29 23.19 -42.32
N ASP A 139 34.18 22.99 -41.35
CA ASP A 139 35.49 23.63 -41.36
C ASP A 139 36.41 23.01 -42.44
N LEU A 140 36.38 21.68 -42.60
CA LEU A 140 37.05 21.00 -43.72
C LEU A 140 36.58 21.52 -45.09
N LEU A 141 35.28 21.76 -45.25
CA LEU A 141 34.70 22.30 -46.48
C LEU A 141 35.11 23.77 -46.73
N LYS A 142 35.34 24.56 -45.67
CA LYS A 142 35.83 25.94 -45.80
C LYS A 142 37.31 25.96 -46.18
N GLU A 143 38.14 25.10 -45.58
CA GLU A 143 39.56 24.98 -45.93
C GLU A 143 39.76 24.58 -47.39
N LEU A 144 38.98 23.62 -47.89
CA LEU A 144 38.95 23.22 -49.30
C LEU A 144 38.50 24.32 -50.26
N ARG A 145 37.69 25.28 -49.79
CA ARG A 145 37.23 26.43 -50.59
C ARG A 145 38.25 27.57 -50.61
N GLY A 146 39.07 27.71 -49.56
CA GLY A 146 40.08 28.75 -49.42
C GLY A 146 41.40 28.46 -50.15
N THR A 147 41.58 27.26 -50.70
CA THR A 147 42.82 26.82 -51.41
C THR A 147 42.81 27.13 -52.91
N LYS A 148 42.25 28.28 -53.32
CA LYS A 148 42.25 28.72 -54.71
C LYS A 148 42.98 30.04 -54.88
#